data_AF-A0A9D2LQW3-F1
#
_entry.id   AF-A0A9D2LQW3-F1
#
_cell.length_a   1.000
_cell.length_b   1.000
_cell.length_c   1.000
_cell.angle_alpha   90.00
_cell.angle_beta   90.00
_cell.angle_gamma   90.00
#
_symmetry.space_group_name_H-M   'P 1'
#
loop_
_entity.id
_entity.type
_entity.pdbx_description
1 polymer ?
#
loop_
_entity_poly.entity_id
_entity_poly.type
_entity_poly.pdbx_seq_one_letter_code
_entity_poly.pdbx_strand_id
1 'polypeptide(L)'
;EKYDEKKLCRITGAGMAVITGMLFLLGAFEKNMPYWMPMAFMVIICVDIVVMLILLNTKCTAKPKEGTGTAKELIKEKPRMTLAKKGSIVFTVVIFAVAGFFVFTGDVQVKVNGDTIEIQVSYWPDKNIDIKDIESVTYAEDVPSGRRTNGFGGARLLAGHFRNSEYGDYLLYAYAQCSDRVVMETASGIVAVNGKTEKETKELYDLLENSVMAEKN
;
A
#
# COMPACT_ATOMS: atom_id res chain seq x y z
N GLU A 1 -37.14 -11.98 1.86
CA GLU A 1 -35.67 -12.01 1.68
C GLU A 1 -35.27 -11.02 0.59
N LYS A 2 -34.38 -10.07 0.87
CA LYS A 2 -33.99 -9.00 -0.06
C LYS A 2 -32.92 -9.45 -1.08
N TYR A 3 -32.22 -10.54 -0.78
CA TYR A 3 -31.16 -11.12 -1.61
C TYR A 3 -31.36 -12.63 -1.77
N ASP A 4 -30.90 -13.18 -2.89
CA ASP A 4 -30.82 -14.62 -3.17
C ASP A 4 -29.51 -15.17 -2.61
N GLU A 5 -29.58 -15.80 -1.43
CA GLU A 5 -28.41 -16.30 -0.70
C GLU A 5 -27.51 -17.22 -1.53
N LYS A 6 -28.10 -18.06 -2.40
CA LYS A 6 -27.33 -19.00 -3.23
C LYS A 6 -26.50 -18.27 -4.29
N LYS A 7 -27.06 -17.22 -4.92
CA LYS A 7 -26.32 -16.41 -5.89
C LYS A 7 -25.25 -15.56 -5.22
N LEU A 8 -25.58 -14.99 -4.06
CA LEU A 8 -24.67 -14.21 -3.23
C LEU A 8 -23.45 -15.05 -2.84
N CYS A 9 -23.67 -16.22 -2.24
CA CYS A 9 -22.61 -17.13 -1.82
C CYS A 9 -21.71 -17.57 -2.99
N ARG A 10 -22.30 -17.89 -4.16
CA ARG A 10 -21.52 -18.30 -5.35
C ARG A 10 -20.65 -17.18 -5.90
N ILE A 11 -21.16 -15.96 -5.99
CA ILE A 11 -20.40 -14.81 -6.54
C ILE A 11 -19.27 -14.43 -5.58
N THR A 12 -19.57 -14.31 -4.29
CA THR A 12 -18.55 -14.01 -3.28
C THR A 12 -17.51 -15.13 -3.20
N GLY A 13 -17.91 -16.40 -3.18
CA GLY A 13 -16.98 -17.52 -3.16
C GLY A 13 -16.07 -17.58 -4.39
N ALA A 14 -16.60 -17.31 -5.59
CA ALA A 14 -15.82 -17.31 -6.81
C ALA A 14 -14.76 -16.20 -6.82
N GLY A 15 -15.14 -14.96 -6.51
CA GLY A 15 -14.16 -13.86 -6.50
C GLY A 15 -13.16 -13.97 -5.35
N MET A 16 -13.58 -14.43 -4.17
CA MET A 16 -12.63 -14.73 -3.08
C MET A 16 -11.61 -15.81 -3.47
N ALA A 17 -12.01 -16.84 -4.23
CA ALA A 17 -11.07 -17.84 -4.74
C ALA A 17 -10.06 -17.25 -5.74
N VAL A 18 -10.51 -16.34 -6.62
CA VAL A 18 -9.62 -15.63 -7.56
C VAL A 18 -8.61 -14.76 -6.81
N ILE A 19 -9.08 -13.94 -5.85
CA ILE A 19 -8.22 -13.11 -5.01
C ILE A 19 -7.19 -13.97 -4.25
N THR A 20 -7.64 -15.06 -3.63
CA THR A 20 -6.75 -15.97 -2.88
C THR A 20 -5.69 -16.58 -3.79
N GLY A 21 -6.07 -17.04 -4.98
CA GLY A 21 -5.13 -17.59 -5.94
C GLY A 21 -4.09 -16.56 -6.41
N MET A 22 -4.51 -15.32 -6.67
CA MET A 22 -3.60 -14.24 -7.08
C MET A 22 -2.63 -13.85 -5.96
N LEU A 23 -3.12 -13.71 -4.73
CA LEU A 23 -2.27 -13.43 -3.56
C LEU A 23 -1.29 -14.57 -3.29
N PHE A 24 -1.70 -15.83 -3.48
CA PHE A 24 -0.82 -16.98 -3.36
C PHE A 24 0.31 -16.95 -4.40
N LEU A 25 -0.01 -16.65 -5.67
CA LEU A 25 1.00 -16.51 -6.72
C LEU A 25 1.97 -15.35 -6.43
N LEU A 26 1.46 -14.21 -5.96
CA LEU A 26 2.30 -13.09 -5.55
C LEU A 26 3.30 -13.49 -4.46
N GLY A 27 2.84 -14.21 -3.43
CA GLY A 27 3.70 -14.67 -2.33
C GLY A 27 4.68 -15.78 -2.74
N ALA A 28 4.25 -16.71 -3.59
CA ALA A 28 5.09 -17.84 -4.02
C ALA A 28 6.25 -17.42 -4.93
N PHE A 29 6.06 -16.36 -5.73
CA PHE A 29 7.04 -15.91 -6.73
C PHE A 29 7.68 -14.54 -6.40
N GLU A 30 7.65 -14.12 -5.13
CA GLU A 30 8.17 -12.82 -4.65
C GLU A 30 9.58 -12.50 -5.19
N LYS A 31 10.46 -13.49 -5.30
CA LYS A 31 11.87 -13.30 -5.69
C LYS A 31 12.14 -13.25 -7.20
N ASN A 32 11.29 -13.87 -8.02
CA ASN A 32 11.57 -14.10 -9.44
C ASN A 32 10.65 -13.31 -10.39
N MET A 33 9.77 -12.44 -9.85
CA MET A 33 8.81 -11.71 -10.68
C MET A 33 9.37 -10.41 -11.24
N PRO A 34 9.11 -10.11 -12.53
CA PRO A 34 9.35 -8.78 -13.11
C PRO A 34 8.54 -7.69 -12.39
N TYR A 35 9.09 -6.47 -12.32
CA TYR A 35 8.44 -5.33 -11.65
C TYR A 35 7.01 -5.02 -12.14
N TRP A 36 6.70 -5.27 -13.42
CA TRP A 36 5.36 -5.02 -13.98
C TRP A 36 4.29 -6.03 -13.52
N MET A 37 4.71 -7.22 -13.10
CA MET A 37 3.81 -8.34 -12.82
C MET A 37 2.98 -8.15 -11.53
N PRO A 38 3.56 -7.68 -10.40
CA PRO A 38 2.77 -7.33 -9.22
C PRO A 38 1.74 -6.22 -9.48
N MET A 39 2.09 -5.22 -10.28
CA MET A 39 1.16 -4.15 -10.65
C MET A 39 -0.02 -4.69 -11.46
N ALA A 40 0.22 -5.62 -12.40
CA ALA A 40 -0.85 -6.26 -13.17
C ALA A 40 -1.80 -7.07 -12.26
N PHE A 41 -1.27 -7.85 -11.31
CA PHE A 41 -2.12 -8.60 -10.37
C PHE A 41 -2.97 -7.69 -9.48
N MET A 42 -2.41 -6.57 -9.01
CA MET A 42 -3.18 -5.56 -8.27
C MET A 42 -4.35 -5.01 -9.08
N VAL A 43 -4.14 -4.70 -10.37
CA VAL A 43 -5.22 -4.24 -11.25
C VAL A 43 -6.31 -5.30 -11.41
N ILE A 44 -5.93 -6.57 -11.59
CA ILE A 44 -6.91 -7.65 -11.75
C ILE A 44 -7.72 -7.87 -10.46
N ILE A 45 -7.09 -7.83 -9.29
CA ILE A 45 -7.79 -7.92 -8.00
C ILE A 45 -8.80 -6.78 -7.86
N CYS A 46 -8.40 -5.54 -8.18
CA CYS A 46 -9.31 -4.39 -8.16
C CYS A 46 -10.49 -4.59 -9.11
N VAL A 47 -10.26 -5.08 -10.33
CA VAL A 47 -11.32 -5.37 -11.31
C VAL A 47 -12.25 -6.47 -10.80
N ASP A 48 -11.73 -7.55 -10.23
CA ASP A 48 -12.54 -8.65 -9.67
C ASP A 48 -13.43 -8.14 -8.53
N ILE A 49 -12.91 -7.31 -7.64
CA ILE A 49 -13.71 -6.69 -6.58
C ILE A 49 -14.82 -5.81 -7.18
N VAL A 50 -14.52 -4.97 -8.17
CA VAL A 50 -15.52 -4.13 -8.86
C VAL A 50 -16.58 -5.00 -9.55
N VAL A 51 -16.19 -6.06 -10.24
CA VAL A 51 -17.11 -7.00 -10.90
C VAL A 51 -18.00 -7.71 -9.87
N MET A 52 -17.42 -8.23 -8.78
CA MET A 52 -18.18 -8.80 -7.67
C MET A 52 -19.22 -7.80 -7.18
N LEU A 53 -18.83 -6.56 -6.87
CA LEU A 53 -19.75 -5.53 -6.38
C LEU A 53 -20.89 -5.23 -7.35
N ILE A 54 -20.59 -5.13 -8.66
CA ILE A 54 -21.61 -4.94 -9.69
C ILE A 54 -22.57 -6.13 -9.71
N LEU A 55 -22.07 -7.37 -9.70
CA LEU A 55 -22.88 -8.58 -9.74
C LEU A 55 -23.74 -8.76 -8.48
N LEU A 56 -23.19 -8.42 -7.31
CA LEU A 56 -23.90 -8.40 -6.04
C LEU A 56 -25.07 -7.42 -6.07
N ASN A 57 -24.84 -6.20 -6.59
CA ASN A 57 -25.87 -5.17 -6.60
C ASN A 57 -26.91 -5.35 -7.74
N THR A 58 -26.52 -5.98 -8.86
CA THR A 58 -27.38 -6.16 -10.04
C THR A 58 -28.11 -7.50 -10.08
N LYS A 59 -27.45 -8.62 -9.73
CA LYS A 59 -27.98 -9.99 -9.91
C LYS A 59 -28.42 -10.68 -8.63
N CYS A 60 -27.91 -10.29 -7.46
CA CYS A 60 -28.20 -11.00 -6.22
C CYS A 60 -29.45 -10.50 -5.50
N THR A 61 -30.09 -9.42 -5.94
CA THR A 61 -31.38 -9.00 -5.34
C THR A 61 -32.49 -9.96 -5.72
N ALA A 62 -33.20 -10.50 -4.73
CA ALA A 62 -34.29 -11.43 -4.94
C ALA A 62 -35.43 -10.76 -5.73
N LYS A 63 -35.90 -11.42 -6.80
CA LYS A 63 -37.20 -11.06 -7.40
C LYS A 63 -38.31 -11.53 -6.44
N PRO A 64 -39.41 -10.77 -6.27
CA PRO A 64 -40.56 -11.27 -5.52
C PRO A 64 -41.06 -12.57 -6.17
N LYS A 65 -41.52 -13.52 -5.36
CA LYS A 65 -42.10 -14.79 -5.87
C LYS A 65 -43.33 -14.45 -6.70
N GLU A 66 -43.28 -14.70 -8.01
CA GLU A 66 -44.42 -14.59 -8.92
C GLU A 66 -45.48 -15.64 -8.51
N GLY A 67 -46.64 -15.17 -8.04
CA GLY A 67 -47.86 -15.97 -8.02
C GLY A 67 -48.53 -15.87 -9.38
N THR A 68 -48.83 -17.03 -9.98
CA THR A 68 -49.75 -17.30 -11.10
C THR A 68 -50.37 -16.09 -11.81
N GLY A 69 -49.94 -15.79 -13.05
CA GLY A 69 -50.58 -14.82 -13.92
C GLY A 69 -50.08 -14.89 -15.37
N THR A 70 -51.01 -14.90 -16.31
CA THR A 70 -50.88 -15.19 -17.76
C THR A 70 -49.97 -14.26 -18.58
N ALA A 71 -49.15 -14.85 -19.46
CA ALA A 71 -48.64 -14.45 -20.79
C ALA A 71 -48.49 -12.97 -21.26
N LYS A 72 -48.59 -11.96 -20.38
CA LYS A 72 -48.54 -10.52 -20.76
C LYS A 72 -47.30 -9.75 -20.30
N GLU A 73 -46.27 -10.40 -19.76
CA GLU A 73 -45.02 -9.75 -19.31
C GLU A 73 -43.81 -9.95 -20.24
N LEU A 74 -44.00 -9.81 -21.55
CA LEU A 74 -42.88 -9.73 -22.51
C LEU A 74 -42.39 -8.29 -22.76
N ILE A 75 -42.62 -7.37 -21.83
CA ILE A 75 -41.91 -6.07 -21.83
C ILE A 75 -40.78 -6.21 -20.81
N LYS A 76 -39.58 -6.42 -21.33
CA LYS A 76 -38.31 -6.42 -20.58
C LYS A 76 -38.13 -5.05 -19.92
N GLU A 77 -38.72 -4.83 -18.75
CA GLU A 77 -38.50 -3.62 -17.98
C GLU A 77 -37.03 -3.56 -17.58
N LYS A 78 -36.34 -2.52 -18.08
CA LYS A 78 -34.98 -2.18 -17.68
C LYS A 78 -34.99 -2.02 -16.16
N PRO A 79 -34.22 -2.78 -15.37
CA PRO A 79 -34.30 -2.70 -13.91
C PRO A 79 -33.84 -1.29 -13.49
N ARG A 80 -34.79 -0.43 -13.08
CA ARG A 80 -34.48 0.87 -12.48
C ARG A 80 -33.79 0.61 -11.14
N MET A 81 -32.52 0.99 -11.02
CA MET A 81 -31.80 0.90 -9.76
C MET A 81 -32.49 1.75 -8.69
N THR A 82 -32.87 1.12 -7.58
CA THR A 82 -33.44 1.80 -6.41
C THR A 82 -32.39 2.70 -5.74
N LEU A 83 -32.84 3.74 -5.02
CA LEU A 83 -31.96 4.74 -4.38
C LEU A 83 -30.89 4.10 -3.47
N ALA A 84 -31.26 3.04 -2.75
CA ALA A 84 -30.34 2.27 -1.91
C ALA A 84 -29.20 1.59 -2.71
N LYS A 85 -29.48 1.11 -3.94
CA LYS A 85 -28.47 0.52 -4.82
C LYS A 85 -27.48 1.55 -5.35
N LYS A 86 -27.96 2.76 -5.65
CA LYS A 86 -27.10 3.89 -6.03
C LYS A 86 -26.21 4.32 -4.86
N GLY A 87 -26.78 4.42 -3.65
CA GLY A 87 -26.04 4.77 -2.43
C GLY A 87 -24.92 3.77 -2.09
N SER A 88 -25.19 2.47 -2.20
CA SER A 88 -24.18 1.42 -1.94
C SER A 88 -23.01 1.46 -2.94
N ILE A 89 -23.27 1.73 -4.23
CA ILE A 89 -22.19 1.91 -5.22
C ILE A 89 -21.35 3.12 -4.86
N VAL A 90 -21.98 4.26 -4.58
CA VAL A 90 -21.26 5.49 -4.23
C VAL A 90 -20.41 5.30 -2.98
N PHE A 91 -20.96 4.69 -1.92
CA PHE A 91 -20.21 4.40 -0.70
C PHE A 91 -18.98 3.54 -0.94
N THR A 92 -19.12 2.53 -1.81
CA THR A 92 -17.99 1.64 -2.13
C THR A 92 -16.92 2.36 -2.93
N VAL A 93 -17.30 3.16 -3.94
CA VAL A 93 -16.36 4.00 -4.70
C VAL A 93 -15.63 4.96 -3.77
N VAL A 94 -16.32 5.55 -2.79
CA VAL A 94 -15.70 6.42 -1.78
C VAL A 94 -14.69 5.66 -0.93
N ILE A 95 -15.01 4.45 -0.45
CA ILE A 95 -14.05 3.64 0.31
C ILE A 95 -12.79 3.35 -0.51
N PHE A 96 -12.94 2.95 -1.78
CA PHE A 96 -11.79 2.70 -2.65
C PHE A 96 -10.98 3.96 -2.92
N ALA A 97 -11.64 5.10 -3.12
CA ALA A 97 -10.97 6.37 -3.31
C ALA A 97 -10.18 6.77 -2.05
N VAL A 98 -10.76 6.60 -0.86
CA VAL A 98 -10.11 6.89 0.43
C VAL A 98 -8.94 5.93 0.67
N ALA A 99 -9.13 4.62 0.47
CA ALA A 99 -8.06 3.64 0.62
C ALA A 99 -6.91 3.90 -0.37
N GLY A 100 -7.25 4.17 -1.64
CA GLY A 100 -6.27 4.54 -2.66
C GLY A 100 -5.50 5.81 -2.29
N PHE A 101 -6.19 6.84 -1.79
CA PHE A 101 -5.54 8.07 -1.32
C PHE A 101 -4.46 7.76 -0.27
N PHE A 102 -4.76 6.97 0.76
CA PHE A 102 -3.76 6.63 1.78
C PHE A 102 -2.59 5.79 1.27
N VAL A 103 -2.80 4.91 0.28
CA VAL A 103 -1.72 4.08 -0.29
C VAL A 103 -0.74 4.89 -1.15
N PHE A 104 -1.23 5.93 -1.81
CA PHE A 104 -0.47 6.70 -2.80
C PHE A 104 -0.08 8.11 -2.34
N THR A 105 -0.37 8.51 -1.10
CA THR A 105 -0.01 9.83 -0.56
C THR A 105 0.92 9.71 0.65
N GLY A 106 1.36 10.86 1.15
CA GLY A 106 2.29 10.97 2.26
C GLY A 106 3.72 11.28 1.84
N ASP A 107 4.52 11.67 2.82
CA ASP A 107 5.88 12.15 2.63
C ASP A 107 6.82 11.65 3.75
N VAL A 108 8.11 11.61 3.41
CA VAL A 108 9.23 11.45 4.35
C VAL A 108 9.86 12.83 4.51
N GLN A 109 9.97 13.30 5.74
CA GLN A 109 10.68 14.53 6.08
C GLN A 109 11.76 14.22 7.11
N VAL A 110 13.00 14.61 6.79
CA VAL A 110 14.12 14.51 7.71
C VAL A 110 14.52 15.92 8.09
N LYS A 111 14.47 16.24 9.38
CA LYS A 111 14.79 17.57 9.93
C LYS A 111 15.91 17.42 10.94
N VAL A 112 16.86 18.34 10.88
CA VAL A 112 17.94 18.43 11.88
C VAL A 112 17.58 19.56 12.84
N ASN A 113 17.28 19.20 14.09
CA ASN A 113 16.90 20.12 15.17
C ASN A 113 17.99 20.10 16.25
N GLY A 114 18.97 21.00 16.12
CA GLY A 114 20.09 21.08 17.06
C GLY A 114 20.93 19.80 17.02
N ASP A 115 20.94 19.06 18.13
CA ASP A 115 21.68 17.80 18.28
C ASP A 115 20.84 16.56 17.95
N THR A 116 19.64 16.73 17.37
CA THR A 116 18.72 15.62 17.05
C THR A 116 18.31 15.62 15.58
N ILE A 117 18.20 14.43 15.00
CA ILE A 117 17.65 14.18 13.66
C ILE A 117 16.24 13.60 13.84
N GLU A 118 15.24 14.35 13.41
CA GLU A 118 13.84 13.94 13.43
C GLU A 118 13.44 13.41 12.05
N ILE A 119 13.05 12.15 12.01
CA ILE A 119 12.54 11.48 10.81
C ILE A 119 11.02 11.34 10.97
N GLN A 120 10.29 12.09 10.16
CA GLN A 120 8.84 12.10 10.12
C GLN A 120 8.36 11.38 8.86
N VAL A 121 7.53 10.36 9.03
CA VAL A 121 6.92 9.64 7.90
C VAL A 121 5.42 9.60 8.08
N SER A 122 4.70 9.94 7.02
CA SER A 122 3.24 9.87 7.04
C SER A 122 2.76 8.44 7.39
N TYR A 123 1.76 8.37 8.28
CA TYR A 123 1.11 7.12 8.72
C TYR A 123 1.97 6.18 9.56
N TRP A 124 3.15 6.61 10.01
CA TRP A 124 4.02 5.84 10.87
C TRP A 124 4.57 6.72 12.01
N PRO A 125 4.91 6.16 13.19
CA PRO A 125 5.53 6.94 14.25
C PRO A 125 6.86 7.57 13.83
N ASP A 126 7.06 8.81 14.26
CA ASP A 126 8.31 9.55 14.05
C ASP A 126 9.47 8.86 14.78
N LYS A 127 10.69 9.07 14.27
CA LYS A 127 11.92 8.56 14.86
C LYS A 127 12.91 9.69 15.07
N ASN A 128 13.36 9.82 16.31
CA ASN A 128 14.42 10.75 16.67
C ASN A 128 15.73 9.98 16.87
N ILE A 129 16.82 10.57 16.42
CA ILE A 129 18.17 10.02 16.55
C ILE A 129 19.07 11.16 17.04
N ASP A 130 19.73 10.97 18.17
CA ASP A 130 20.70 11.94 18.66
C ASP A 130 21.96 11.86 17.79
N ILE A 131 22.48 13.01 17.34
CA ILE A 131 23.65 13.07 16.44
C ILE A 131 24.87 12.40 17.08
N LYS A 132 24.96 12.45 18.42
CA LYS A 132 26.02 11.81 19.22
C LYS A 132 26.01 10.29 19.10
N ASP A 133 24.86 9.69 18.83
CA ASP A 133 24.72 8.25 18.66
C ASP A 133 25.09 7.81 17.23
N ILE A 134 25.35 8.74 16.31
CA ILE A 134 25.67 8.46 14.90
C ILE A 134 27.19 8.30 14.73
N GLU A 135 27.58 7.06 14.43
CA GLU A 135 28.97 6.69 14.21
C GLU A 135 29.41 7.11 12.80
N SER A 136 28.59 6.84 11.79
CA SER A 136 28.88 7.16 10.39
C SER A 136 27.61 7.47 9.59
N VAL A 137 27.77 8.23 8.51
CA VAL A 137 26.73 8.50 7.50
C VAL A 137 27.31 8.12 6.14
N THR A 138 26.62 7.28 5.38
CA THR A 138 27.08 6.79 4.07
C THR A 138 25.98 6.93 3.04
N TYR A 139 26.34 7.36 1.83
CA TYR A 139 25.47 7.29 0.65
C TYR A 139 25.61 5.92 -0.02
N ALA A 140 24.51 5.19 -0.18
CA ALA A 140 24.48 3.87 -0.78
C ALA A 140 23.53 3.84 -1.98
N GLU A 141 24.05 3.40 -3.13
CA GLU A 141 23.33 3.35 -4.40
C GLU A 141 22.64 2.00 -4.59
N ASP A 142 21.45 2.02 -5.20
CA ASP A 142 20.66 0.85 -5.60
C ASP A 142 20.48 -0.24 -4.53
N VAL A 143 20.28 0.18 -3.27
CA VAL A 143 20.13 -0.78 -2.17
C VAL A 143 18.71 -1.35 -2.17
N PRO A 144 18.52 -2.68 -2.19
CA PRO A 144 17.18 -3.26 -2.06
C PRO A 144 16.64 -3.07 -0.63
N SER A 145 15.34 -2.77 -0.49
CA SER A 145 14.71 -2.59 0.83
C SER A 145 14.62 -3.90 1.62
N GLY A 146 14.68 -5.02 0.92
CA GLY A 146 14.54 -6.34 1.52
C GLY A 146 13.14 -6.60 2.04
N ARG A 147 13.03 -7.51 3.00
CA ARG A 147 11.76 -7.96 3.56
C ARG A 147 11.37 -7.09 4.76
N ARG A 148 10.19 -6.50 4.71
CA ARG A 148 9.57 -5.85 5.88
C ARG A 148 9.29 -6.88 6.98
N THR A 149 9.80 -6.64 8.18
CA THR A 149 9.55 -7.49 9.37
C THR A 149 8.50 -6.89 10.29
N ASN A 150 8.45 -5.55 10.41
CA ASN A 150 7.40 -4.82 11.11
C ASN A 150 7.38 -3.38 10.57
N GLY A 151 6.25 -2.83 10.16
CA GLY A 151 6.30 -1.52 9.52
C GLY A 151 5.09 -1.16 8.68
N PHE A 152 5.14 0.04 8.11
CA PHE A 152 4.36 0.43 6.94
C PHE A 152 5.11 0.07 5.66
N GLY A 153 4.40 -0.52 4.70
CA GLY A 153 4.93 -0.85 3.38
C GLY A 153 3.84 -0.60 2.35
N GLY A 154 3.91 0.55 1.69
CA GLY A 154 2.98 0.98 0.66
C GLY A 154 3.64 1.19 -0.69
N ALA A 155 2.84 1.57 -1.69
CA ALA A 155 3.35 1.85 -3.04
C ALA A 155 4.24 3.10 -3.08
N ARG A 156 4.06 4.02 -2.12
CA ARG A 156 4.81 5.28 -2.03
C ARG A 156 5.86 5.31 -0.94
N LEU A 157 5.55 4.77 0.25
CA LEU A 157 6.39 4.90 1.45
C LEU A 157 6.70 3.56 2.09
N LEU A 158 7.90 3.44 2.65
CA LEU A 158 8.40 2.33 3.46
C LEU A 158 8.83 2.91 4.82
N ALA A 159 8.30 2.38 5.92
CA ALA A 159 8.64 2.85 7.27
C ALA A 159 8.66 1.68 8.26
N GLY A 160 9.69 1.60 9.11
CA GLY A 160 9.79 0.61 10.19
C GLY A 160 10.97 -0.35 10.01
N HIS A 161 10.82 -1.58 10.51
CA HIS A 161 11.83 -2.62 10.50
C HIS A 161 11.81 -3.45 9.21
N PHE A 162 12.98 -3.55 8.61
CA PHE A 162 13.25 -4.29 7.39
C PHE A 162 14.47 -5.18 7.56
N ARG A 163 14.60 -6.16 6.67
CA ARG A 163 15.74 -7.06 6.64
C ARG A 163 16.22 -7.30 5.22
N ASN A 164 17.49 -7.02 4.94
CA ASN A 164 18.13 -7.36 3.67
C ASN A 164 19.45 -8.10 3.90
N SER A 165 20.11 -8.52 2.81
CA SER A 165 21.38 -9.24 2.88
C SER A 165 22.58 -8.35 3.20
N GLU A 166 22.46 -7.04 3.03
CA GLU A 166 23.55 -6.08 3.17
C GLU A 166 23.67 -5.55 4.62
N TYR A 167 22.54 -5.20 5.22
CA TYR A 167 22.46 -4.57 6.55
C TYR A 167 21.87 -5.49 7.62
N GLY A 168 21.41 -6.69 7.27
CA GLY A 168 20.69 -7.53 8.23
C GLY A 168 19.37 -6.86 8.64
N ASP A 169 19.06 -6.83 9.94
CA ASP A 169 17.87 -6.15 10.46
C ASP A 169 18.17 -4.66 10.67
N TYR A 170 17.37 -3.79 10.06
CA TYR A 170 17.58 -2.34 10.09
C TYR A 170 16.26 -1.57 10.06
N LEU A 171 16.31 -0.28 10.41
CA LEU A 171 15.18 0.63 10.27
C LEU A 171 15.25 1.35 8.91
N LEU A 172 14.12 1.42 8.22
CA LEU A 172 13.99 2.08 6.92
C LEU A 172 12.86 3.10 6.98
N TYR A 173 13.13 4.32 6.52
CA TYR A 173 12.15 5.41 6.36
C TYR A 173 12.36 6.07 5.00
N ALA A 174 11.67 5.59 3.97
CA ALA A 174 12.02 5.89 2.59
C ALA A 174 10.81 5.97 1.65
N TYR A 175 10.97 6.71 0.56
CA TYR A 175 10.14 6.58 -0.63
C TYR A 175 10.45 5.28 -1.37
N ALA A 176 9.41 4.50 -1.66
CA ALA A 176 9.52 3.15 -2.22
C ALA A 176 10.08 3.11 -3.65
N GLN A 177 10.01 4.22 -4.39
CA GLN A 177 10.43 4.30 -5.80
C GLN A 177 11.91 4.69 -5.98
N CYS A 178 12.59 5.12 -4.92
CA CYS A 178 14.01 5.46 -4.94
C CYS A 178 14.79 4.36 -4.20
N SER A 179 15.74 3.71 -4.89
CA SER A 179 16.57 2.66 -4.28
C SER A 179 17.83 3.20 -3.60
N ASP A 180 18.24 4.42 -3.93
CA ASP A 180 19.33 5.13 -3.26
C ASP A 180 18.96 5.52 -1.82
N ARG A 181 19.94 5.46 -0.92
CA ARG A 181 19.76 5.66 0.52
C ARG A 181 20.89 6.42 1.16
N VAL A 182 20.53 7.19 2.17
CA VAL A 182 21.43 7.66 3.21
C VAL A 182 21.34 6.68 4.37
N VAL A 183 22.44 6.02 4.67
CA VAL A 183 22.55 5.01 5.72
C VAL A 183 23.32 5.59 6.89
N MET A 184 22.70 5.60 8.06
CA MET A 184 23.27 6.03 9.32
C MET A 184 23.54 4.81 10.18
N GLU A 185 24.81 4.59 10.53
CA GLU A 185 25.19 3.62 11.55
C GLU A 185 25.10 4.31 12.90
N THR A 186 24.24 3.79 13.77
CA THR A 186 24.06 4.31 15.13
C THR A 186 24.44 3.26 16.17
N ALA A 187 24.71 3.69 17.40
CA ALA A 187 24.93 2.78 18.52
C ALA A 187 23.76 1.77 18.74
N SER A 188 22.56 2.11 18.27
CA SER A 188 21.35 1.27 18.37
C SER A 188 21.08 0.37 17.16
N GLY A 189 21.91 0.48 16.11
CA GLY A 189 21.74 -0.22 14.83
C GLY A 189 21.62 0.72 13.64
N ILE A 190 21.32 0.15 12.47
CA ILE A 190 21.29 0.88 11.19
C ILE A 190 19.94 1.54 10.97
N VAL A 191 19.96 2.82 10.58
CA VAL A 191 18.79 3.57 10.11
C VAL A 191 19.07 4.10 8.71
N ALA A 192 18.19 3.80 7.75
CA ALA A 192 18.30 4.28 6.38
C ALA A 192 17.11 5.17 5.99
N VAL A 193 17.42 6.25 5.28
CA VAL A 193 16.44 7.24 4.79
C VAL A 193 16.70 7.60 3.33
N ASN A 194 15.70 8.16 2.63
CA ASN A 194 15.93 8.78 1.32
C ASN A 194 14.97 9.94 1.01
N GLY A 195 15.32 10.70 -0.02
CA GLY A 195 14.44 11.68 -0.66
C GLY A 195 13.56 11.05 -1.74
N LYS A 196 12.72 11.85 -2.41
CA LYS A 196 11.83 11.33 -3.47
C LYS A 196 12.60 10.82 -4.69
N THR A 197 13.77 11.38 -4.91
CA THR A 197 14.64 11.14 -6.06
C THR A 197 16.08 10.94 -5.61
N GLU A 198 16.91 10.36 -6.46
CA GLU A 198 18.35 10.23 -6.24
C GLU A 198 19.00 11.59 -5.91
N LYS A 199 18.59 12.65 -6.63
CA LYS A 199 19.08 14.01 -6.40
C LYS A 199 18.72 14.52 -5.01
N GLU A 200 17.45 14.42 -4.61
CA GLU A 200 17.01 14.81 -3.26
C GLU A 200 17.69 13.95 -2.17
N THR A 201 18.01 12.70 -2.48
CA THR A 201 18.71 11.79 -1.55
C THR A 201 20.18 12.22 -1.37
N LYS A 202 20.85 12.68 -2.44
CA LYS A 202 22.19 13.28 -2.35
C LYS A 202 22.19 14.58 -1.56
N GLU A 203 21.24 15.47 -1.81
CA GLU A 203 21.08 16.70 -1.02
C GLU A 203 20.83 16.40 0.47
N LEU A 204 20.07 15.35 0.76
CA LEU A 204 19.85 14.88 2.13
C LEU A 204 21.13 14.30 2.75
N TYR A 205 21.93 13.55 2.00
CA TYR A 205 23.22 13.04 2.46
C TYR A 205 24.15 14.19 2.87
N ASP A 206 24.32 15.18 2.00
CA ASP A 206 25.17 16.34 2.26
C ASP A 206 24.72 17.08 3.54
N LEU A 207 23.42 17.22 3.75
CA LEU A 207 22.85 17.84 4.95
C LEU A 207 23.20 17.06 6.23
N LEU A 208 23.00 15.74 6.21
CA LEU A 208 23.20 14.87 7.36
C LEU A 208 24.69 14.71 7.68
N GLU A 209 25.53 14.50 6.68
CA GLU A 209 26.99 14.40 6.85
C GLU A 209 27.56 15.69 7.46
N ASN A 210 27.19 16.86 6.95
CA ASN A 210 27.65 18.13 7.49
C ASN A 210 27.20 18.35 8.95
N SER A 211 25.97 17.94 9.28
CA SER A 211 25.43 18.06 10.64
C SER A 211 26.17 17.16 11.64
N VAL A 212 26.47 15.92 11.25
CA VAL A 212 27.24 14.97 12.07
C VAL A 212 28.69 15.41 12.23
N MET A 213 29.30 15.95 11.17
CA MET A 213 30.67 16.47 11.22
C MET A 213 30.77 17.75 12.06
N ALA A 214 29.74 18.59 12.08
CA ALA A 214 29.73 19.80 12.90
C ALA A 214 29.69 19.51 14.41
N GLU A 215 29.01 18.45 14.84
CA GLU A 215 28.93 18.06 16.27
C GLU A 215 30.21 17.35 16.76
N LYS A 216 30.94 16.70 15.86
CA LYS A 216 32.20 15.98 16.19
C LYS A 216 33.43 16.89 16.30
N ASN A 217 33.36 18.12 15.80
CA ASN A 217 34.44 19.11 15.82
C ASN A 217 34.30 20.09 16.98
#